data_AF-B9KZP4-F1
#
_entry.id   AF-B9KZP4-F1
#
_cell.length_a   1.000
_cell.length_b   1.000
_cell.length_c   1.000
_cell.angle_alpha   90.00
_cell.angle_beta   90.00
_cell.angle_gamma   90.00
#
_symmetry.space_group_name_H-M   'P 1'
#
loop_
_entity.id
_entity.type
_entity.pdbx_description
1 polymer ?
#
loop_
_entity_poly.entity_id
_entity_poly.type
_entity_poly.pdbx_seq_one_letter_code
_entity_poly.pdbx_strand_id
1 'polypeptide(L)'
;MSEQRPGEQTRIVLRSFGVMVTTFEEQMTQLLERTQRNDLTLDDALELAAQALALSMRLSRRLREVNELVLSLQERSLGELRARLAQRFPAMPAEPEE
;
A
#
# COMPACT_ATOMS: atom_id res chain seq x y z
N MET A 1 27.13 -9.53 6.74
CA MET A 1 25.68 -9.49 6.54
C MET A 1 25.34 -8.05 6.18
N SER A 2 24.87 -7.80 4.96
CA SER A 2 24.72 -6.45 4.43
C SER A 2 23.62 -5.71 5.18
N GLU A 3 24.00 -4.67 5.94
CA GLU A 3 23.08 -3.71 6.53
C GLU A 3 22.28 -3.05 5.40
N GLN A 4 21.03 -3.47 5.21
CA GLN A 4 20.13 -2.82 4.26
C GLN A 4 19.99 -1.37 4.69
N ARG A 5 20.41 -0.43 3.82
CA ARG A 5 20.35 1.00 4.11
C ARG A 5 18.89 1.39 4.38
N PRO A 6 18.61 2.21 5.42
CA PRO A 6 17.28 2.75 5.65
C PRO A 6 16.74 3.38 4.36
N GLY A 7 15.61 2.86 3.85
CA GLY A 7 14.98 3.28 2.60
C GLY A 7 15.06 2.27 1.45
N GLU A 8 15.97 1.29 1.47
CA GLU A 8 16.02 0.25 0.43
C GLU A 8 14.81 -0.69 0.52
N GLN A 9 14.46 -1.12 1.72
CA GLN A 9 13.26 -1.92 1.97
C GLN A 9 11.98 -1.18 1.58
N THR A 10 11.87 0.11 1.92
CA THR A 10 10.73 0.94 1.52
C THR A 10 10.61 1.06 0.00
N ARG A 11 11.73 1.29 -0.70
CA ARG A 11 11.74 1.35 -2.18
C ARG A 11 11.30 0.03 -2.81
N ILE A 12 11.75 -1.10 -2.27
CA ILE A 12 11.35 -2.43 -2.75
C ILE A 12 9.83 -2.61 -2.59
N VAL A 13 9.29 -2.28 -1.42
CA VAL A 13 7.85 -2.41 -1.14
C VAL A 13 7.03 -1.50 -2.07
N LEU A 14 7.39 -0.22 -2.18
CA LEU A 14 6.67 0.74 -3.03
C LEU A 14 6.76 0.38 -4.52
N ARG A 15 7.93 -0.08 -4.99
CA ARG A 15 8.08 -0.56 -6.37
C ARG A 15 7.19 -1.78 -6.63
N SER A 16 7.20 -2.74 -5.72
CA SER A 16 6.36 -3.93 -5.82
C SER A 16 4.87 -3.57 -5.80
N PHE A 17 4.47 -2.58 -5.00
CA PHE A 17 3.10 -2.07 -5.01
C PHE A 17 2.74 -1.40 -6.33
N GLY A 18 3.62 -0.55 -6.87
CA GLY A 18 3.42 0.08 -8.18
C GLY A 18 3.19 -0.94 -9.30
N VAL A 19 4.00 -2.01 -9.37
CA VAL A 19 3.80 -3.11 -10.32
C VAL A 19 2.45 -3.79 -10.12
N MET A 20 2.02 -3.98 -8.86
CA MET A 20 0.72 -4.59 -8.57
C MET A 20 -0.45 -3.72 -9.02
N VAL A 21 -0.34 -2.39 -8.90
CA VAL A 21 -1.35 -1.44 -9.39
C VAL A 21 -1.47 -1.54 -10.90
N THR A 22 -0.35 -1.49 -11.64
CA THR A 22 -0.40 -1.58 -13.11
C THR A 22 -0.93 -2.93 -13.58
N THR A 23 -0.55 -4.03 -12.93
CA THR A 23 -1.14 -5.35 -13.23
C THR A 23 -2.64 -5.40 -12.95
N PHE A 24 -3.10 -4.77 -11.87
CA PHE A 24 -4.53 -4.67 -11.57
C PHE A 24 -5.27 -3.90 -12.68
N GLU A 25 -4.73 -2.76 -13.12
CA GLU A 25 -5.32 -1.94 -14.19
C GLU A 25 -5.43 -2.73 -15.50
N GLU A 26 -4.34 -3.41 -15.91
CA GLU A 26 -4.31 -4.26 -17.09
C GLU A 26 -5.35 -5.38 -17.02
N GLN A 27 -5.39 -6.12 -15.90
CA GLN A 27 -6.30 -7.25 -15.74
C GLN A 27 -7.76 -6.81 -15.62
N MET A 28 -8.04 -5.71 -14.93
CA MET A 28 -9.40 -5.16 -14.83
C MET A 28 -9.88 -4.68 -16.19
N THR A 29 -9.02 -4.05 -16.99
CA THR A 29 -9.35 -3.65 -18.37
C THR A 29 -9.75 -4.85 -19.21
N GLN A 30 -9.00 -5.96 -19.14
CA GLN A 30 -9.34 -7.19 -19.85
C GLN A 30 -10.67 -7.80 -19.38
N LEU A 31 -10.99 -7.72 -18.08
CA LEU A 31 -12.29 -8.18 -17.58
C LEU A 31 -13.43 -7.31 -18.14
N LEU A 32 -13.26 -5.99 -18.14
CA LEU A 32 -14.24 -5.06 -18.71
C LEU A 32 -14.47 -5.31 -20.20
N GLU A 33 -13.43 -5.56 -20.98
CA GLU A 33 -13.56 -5.92 -22.40
C GLU A 33 -14.37 -7.21 -22.59
N ARG A 34 -14.16 -8.23 -21.74
CA ARG A 34 -14.91 -9.49 -21.80
C ARG A 34 -16.40 -9.30 -21.53
N THR A 35 -16.80 -8.32 -20.72
CA THR A 35 -18.22 -8.02 -20.47
C THR A 35 -18.96 -7.47 -21.69
N GLN A 36 -18.24 -7.01 -22.72
CA GLN A 36 -18.84 -6.48 -23.95
C GLN A 36 -19.23 -7.57 -24.96
N ARG A 37 -18.98 -8.85 -24.62
CA ARG A 37 -19.35 -9.98 -25.48
C ARG A 37 -20.87 -10.15 -25.55
N ASN A 38 -21.39 -10.29 -26.76
CA ASN A 38 -22.84 -10.44 -27.00
C ASN A 38 -23.40 -11.80 -26.56
N ASP A 39 -22.54 -12.79 -26.36
CA ASP A 39 -22.85 -14.17 -25.97
C ASP A 39 -22.57 -14.44 -24.48
N LEU A 40 -22.46 -13.40 -23.65
CA LEU A 40 -22.17 -13.53 -22.23
C LEU A 40 -23.31 -14.25 -21.49
N THR A 41 -23.00 -15.38 -20.85
CA THR A 41 -23.96 -16.10 -20.01
C THR A 41 -23.97 -15.57 -18.57
N LEU A 42 -24.97 -15.98 -17.79
CA LEU A 42 -25.02 -15.64 -16.36
C LEU A 42 -23.82 -16.21 -15.58
N ASP A 43 -23.40 -17.43 -15.91
CA ASP A 43 -22.24 -18.08 -15.27
C ASP A 43 -20.95 -17.32 -15.61
N ASP A 44 -20.78 -16.90 -16.86
CA ASP A 44 -19.64 -16.05 -17.26
C ASP A 44 -19.63 -14.72 -16.49
N ALA A 45 -20.79 -14.09 -16.32
CA ALA A 45 -20.91 -12.84 -15.57
C ALA A 45 -20.53 -13.02 -14.08
N LEU A 46 -20.94 -14.12 -13.46
CA LEU A 46 -20.55 -14.47 -12.09
C LEU A 46 -19.05 -14.73 -11.98
N GLU A 47 -18.45 -15.41 -12.96
CA GLU A 47 -17.01 -15.66 -12.99
C GLU A 47 -16.21 -14.35 -13.14
N LEU A 48 -16.62 -13.47 -14.05
CA LEU A 48 -15.99 -12.15 -14.23
C LEU A 48 -16.09 -11.30 -12.96
N ALA A 49 -17.25 -11.30 -12.29
CA ALA A 49 -17.43 -10.60 -11.02
C ALA A 49 -16.53 -11.17 -9.92
N ALA A 50 -16.43 -12.50 -9.81
CA ALA A 50 -15.53 -13.16 -8.85
C ALA A 50 -14.05 -12.79 -9.11
N GLN A 51 -13.63 -12.77 -10.38
CA GLN A 51 -12.28 -12.34 -10.77
C GLN A 51 -12.02 -10.89 -10.39
N ALA A 52 -12.95 -9.97 -10.70
CA ALA A 52 -12.82 -8.55 -10.34
C ALA A 52 -12.72 -8.32 -8.83
N LEU A 53 -13.52 -9.05 -8.03
CA LEU A 53 -13.46 -9.02 -6.57
C LEU A 53 -12.12 -9.54 -6.06
N ALA A 54 -11.62 -10.65 -6.60
CA ALA A 54 -10.32 -11.20 -6.22
C ALA A 54 -9.17 -10.23 -6.48
N LEU A 55 -9.17 -9.57 -7.64
CA LEU A 55 -8.20 -8.52 -7.97
C LEU A 55 -8.26 -7.35 -6.98
N SER A 56 -9.48 -6.88 -6.69
CA SER A 56 -9.71 -5.76 -5.77
C SER A 56 -9.28 -6.08 -4.33
N MET A 57 -9.57 -7.29 -3.85
CA MET A 57 -9.15 -7.76 -2.53
C MET A 57 -7.63 -7.84 -2.42
N ARG A 58 -6.96 -8.35 -3.46
CA ARG A 58 -5.49 -8.44 -3.50
C ARG A 58 -4.85 -7.06 -3.44
N LEU A 59 -5.34 -6.11 -4.25
CA LEU A 59 -4.84 -4.73 -4.25
C LEU A 59 -5.09 -4.05 -2.90
N SER A 60 -6.28 -4.21 -2.34
CA SER A 60 -6.66 -3.63 -1.05
C SER A 60 -5.78 -4.14 0.09
N ARG A 61 -5.51 -5.45 0.11
CA ARG A 61 -4.60 -6.05 1.09
C ARG A 61 -3.21 -5.42 1.00
N ARG A 62 -2.68 -5.29 -0.23
CA ARG A 62 -1.35 -4.70 -0.43
C ARG A 62 -1.29 -3.22 -0.04
N LEU A 63 -2.35 -2.47 -0.31
CA LEU A 63 -2.45 -1.06 0.09
C LEU A 63 -2.41 -0.92 1.62
N ARG A 64 -3.09 -1.80 2.37
CA ARG A 64 -3.01 -1.81 3.84
C ARG A 64 -1.60 -2.05 4.33
N GLU A 65 -0.90 -3.04 3.78
CA GLU A 65 0.50 -3.34 4.14
C GLU A 65 1.43 -2.13 3.88
N VAL A 66 1.22 -1.41 2.77
CA VAL A 66 1.98 -0.19 2.46
C VAL A 66 1.65 0.92 3.45
N ASN A 67 0.39 1.13 3.77
CA ASN A 67 -0.03 2.15 4.73
C ASN A 67 0.54 1.89 6.12
N GLU A 68 0.47 0.65 6.60
CA GLU A 68 1.06 0.23 7.88
C GLU A 68 2.57 0.46 7.92
N LEU A 69 3.28 0.16 6.83
CA LEU A 69 4.71 0.44 6.71
C LEU A 69 4.99 1.95 6.81
N VAL A 70 4.23 2.78 6.09
CA VAL A 70 4.42 4.24 6.10
C VAL A 70 4.14 4.82 7.48
N LEU A 71 3.04 4.40 8.13
CA LEU A 71 2.72 4.81 9.50
C LEU A 71 3.83 4.44 10.48
N SER A 72 4.31 3.20 10.42
CA SER A 72 5.42 2.73 11.26
C SER A 72 6.71 3.54 11.06
N LEU A 73 6.98 3.99 9.82
CA LEU A 73 8.11 4.85 9.51
C LEU A 73 7.94 6.26 10.09
N GLN A 74 6.73 6.81 10.03
CA GLN A 74 6.40 8.12 10.60
C GLN A 74 6.53 8.10 12.13
N GLU A 75 5.92 7.11 12.79
CA GLU A 75 5.99 6.95 14.25
C GLU A 75 7.44 6.83 14.74
N ARG A 76 8.25 6.00 14.06
CA ARG A 76 9.67 5.82 14.39
C ARG A 76 10.45 7.12 14.22
N SER A 77 10.28 7.80 13.09
CA SER A 77 11.02 9.01 12.77
C SER A 77 10.66 10.16 13.70
N LEU A 78 9.36 10.33 14.00
CA LEU A 78 8.88 11.33 14.95
C LEU A 78 9.31 11.00 16.38
N GLY A 79 9.25 9.73 16.79
CA GLY A 79 9.72 9.28 18.09
C GLY A 79 11.22 9.56 18.29
N GLU A 80 12.03 9.26 17.28
CA GLU A 80 13.47 9.54 17.30
C GLU A 80 13.78 11.04 17.32
N LEU A 81 13.07 11.83 16.51
CA LEU A 81 13.20 13.28 16.52
C LEU A 81 12.84 13.86 17.88
N ARG A 82 11.71 13.44 18.47
CA ARG A 82 11.27 13.87 19.80
C ARG A 82 12.31 13.54 20.87
N ALA A 83 12.86 12.32 20.84
CA ALA A 83 13.90 11.92 21.79
C ALA A 83 15.17 12.78 21.67
N ARG A 84 15.61 13.07 20.44
CA ARG A 84 16.77 13.94 20.18
C ARG A 84 16.52 15.38 20.62
N LEU A 85 15.33 15.91 20.38
CA LEU A 85 14.94 17.25 20.82
C LEU A 85 14.87 17.35 22.35
N ALA A 86 14.26 16.37 23.02
CA ALA A 86 14.19 16.34 24.48
C ALA A 86 15.57 16.28 25.14
N GLN A 87 16.51 15.51 24.57
CA GLN A 87 17.91 15.47 25.03
C GLN A 87 18.62 16.82 24.83
N ARG A 88 18.32 17.53 23.72
CA ARG A 88 18.99 18.79 23.38
C ARG A 88 18.38 19.99 24.11
N PHE A 89 17.09 19.96 24.39
CA PHE A 89 16.30 21.06 24.96
C PHE A 89 15.35 20.53 26.06
N PRO A 90 15.87 20.21 27.25
CA PRO A 90 15.07 19.59 28.33
C PRO A 90 13.97 20.49 28.92
N ALA A 91 14.01 21.80 28.65
CA ALA A 91 12.98 22.76 29.06
C ALA A 91 11.84 22.92 28.02
N MET A 92 11.90 22.20 26.89
CA MET A 92 10.87 22.26 25.86
C MET A 92 9.64 21.44 26.31
N PRO A 93 8.42 22.01 26.23
CA PRO A 93 7.20 21.27 26.57
C PRO A 93 7.03 20.07 25.64
N ALA A 94 6.65 18.93 26.21
CA ALA A 94 6.60 17.64 25.51
C ALA A 94 5.38 17.46 24.59
N GLU A 95 4.37 18.32 24.73
CA GLU A 95 3.14 18.28 23.95
C GLU A 95 2.87 19.65 23.30
N PRO A 96 2.43 19.67 22.03
CA PRO A 96 1.83 20.87 21.46
C PRO A 96 0.52 21.16 22.20
N GLU A 97 0.29 22.42 22.59
CA GLU A 97 -1.04 22.87 23.02
C GLU A 97 -1.99 22.72 21.82
N GLU A 98 -3.08 21.97 22.00
CA GLU A 98 -4.13 21.76 20.99
C GLU A 98 -4.92 23.03 20.68
#